data_AF-A0A2S2N4J3-F1
#
_entry.id   AF-A0A2S2N4J3-F1
#
_cell.length_a   1.000
_cell.length_b   1.000
_cell.length_c   1.000
_cell.angle_alpha   90.00
_cell.angle_beta   90.00
_cell.angle_gamma   90.00
#
_symmetry.space_group_name_H-M   'P 1'
#
loop_
_entity.id
_entity.type
_entity.pdbx_description
1 polymer ?
#
loop_
_entity_poly.entity_id
_entity_poly.type
_entity_poly.pdbx_seq_one_letter_code
_entity_poly.pdbx_strand_id
1 'polypeptide(L)'
;QSVTARLVLGAELVYHRRPGEEGAILTLAGKYSAPNWEATLNVGYGGAHASYYHRANEQVQVGVELEANPRLQESSFAFGYQLNLPRANAVFRGLLDSSWSVGGVLEKRLPPLPVTLALGAFLNHRRDRFHCGFGVTVA
;
A
#
# COMPACT_ATOMS: atom_id res chain seq x y z
N GLN A 1 14.29 15.68 6.86
CA GLN A 1 14.56 16.46 8.08
C GLN A 1 13.33 16.50 8.98
N SER A 2 13.50 16.23 10.28
CA SER A 2 12.40 16.32 11.25
C SER A 2 12.15 17.78 11.61
N VAL A 3 10.93 18.27 11.38
CA VAL A 3 10.51 19.64 11.73
C VAL A 3 9.89 19.65 13.14
N THR A 4 9.26 18.55 13.53
CA THR A 4 8.67 18.35 14.85
C THR A 4 8.85 16.89 15.24
N ALA A 5 8.76 16.54 16.53
CA ALA A 5 8.86 15.15 17.01
C ALA A 5 7.96 14.14 16.25
N ARG A 6 6.91 14.61 15.59
CA ARG A 6 5.94 13.81 14.82
C ARG A 6 5.93 14.09 13.32
N LEU A 7 6.57 15.17 12.85
CA LEU A 7 6.51 15.61 11.46
C LEU A 7 7.90 15.63 10.84
N VAL A 8 8.06 14.87 9.78
CA VAL A 8 9.28 14.81 8.97
C VAL A 8 8.96 15.30 7.57
N LEU A 9 9.71 16.29 7.10
CA LEU A 9 9.63 16.79 5.73
C LEU A 9 10.93 16.45 5.00
N GLY A 10 10.83 16.18 3.71
CA GLY A 10 11.95 15.85 2.83
C GLY A 10 11.69 16.35 1.42
N ALA A 11 12.73 16.36 0.61
CA ALA A 11 12.63 16.63 -0.80
C ALA A 11 13.59 15.71 -1.55
N GLU A 12 13.17 15.26 -2.71
CA GLU A 12 13.92 14.43 -3.63
C GLU A 12 14.02 15.19 -4.96
N LEU A 13 15.25 15.33 -5.49
CA LEU A 13 15.51 15.95 -6.78
C LEU A 13 16.12 14.89 -7.70
N VAL A 14 15.38 14.50 -8.73
CA VAL A 14 15.83 13.55 -9.75
C VAL A 14 16.16 14.30 -11.02
N TYR A 15 17.44 14.34 -11.37
CA TYR A 15 17.91 14.90 -12.64
C TYR A 15 18.06 13.78 -13.66
N HIS A 16 17.38 13.89 -14.80
CA HIS A 16 17.54 12.99 -15.92
C HIS A 16 18.10 13.75 -17.12
N ARG A 17 19.13 13.17 -17.76
CA ARG A 17 19.73 13.69 -18.98
C ARG A 17 19.79 12.59 -20.01
N ARG A 18 19.02 12.75 -21.08
CA ARG A 18 19.06 11.94 -22.31
C ARG A 18 19.58 12.81 -23.44
N PRO A 19 20.21 12.25 -24.49
CA PRO A 19 20.65 13.04 -25.64
C PRO A 19 19.45 13.75 -26.29
N GLY A 20 19.36 15.07 -26.13
CA GLY A 20 18.25 15.90 -26.63
C GLY A 20 17.12 16.19 -25.64
N GLU A 21 17.16 15.65 -24.42
CA GLU A 21 16.13 15.89 -23.39
C GLU A 21 16.79 15.99 -22.00
N GLU A 22 16.71 17.17 -21.38
CA GLU A 22 17.14 17.42 -20.00
C GLU A 22 15.92 17.76 -19.15
N GLY A 23 15.79 17.12 -17.99
CA GLY A 23 14.73 17.44 -17.06
C GLY A 23 15.10 17.17 -15.61
N ALA A 24 14.60 18.02 -14.73
CA ALA A 24 14.72 17.87 -13.29
C ALA A 24 13.33 17.70 -12.69
N ILE A 25 13.13 16.65 -11.89
CA ILE A 25 11.89 16.39 -11.17
C ILE A 25 12.18 16.63 -9.70
N LEU A 26 11.54 17.65 -9.13
CA LEU A 26 11.52 17.86 -7.69
C LEU A 26 10.25 17.23 -7.11
N THR A 27 10.43 16.42 -6.08
CA THR A 27 9.36 15.79 -5.29
C THR A 27 9.53 16.23 -3.85
N LEU A 28 8.48 16.77 -3.26
CA LEU A 28 8.41 17.09 -1.84
C LEU A 28 7.71 15.94 -1.11
N ALA A 29 8.26 15.52 0.01
CA ALA A 29 7.75 14.42 0.82
C ALA A 29 7.48 14.90 2.24
N GLY A 30 6.36 14.48 2.81
CA GLY A 30 5.97 14.74 4.19
C GLY A 30 5.47 13.47 4.84
N LYS A 31 5.93 13.20 6.06
CA LYS A 31 5.43 12.12 6.90
C LYS A 31 5.04 12.67 8.27
N TYR A 32 3.83 12.36 8.68
CA TYR A 32 3.32 12.62 10.02
C TYR A 32 3.10 11.28 10.73
N SER A 33 3.76 11.07 11.87
CA SER A 33 3.64 9.86 12.68
C SER A 33 3.01 10.19 14.04
N ALA A 34 1.89 9.54 14.32
CA ALA A 34 1.18 9.58 15.58
C ALA A 34 1.19 8.19 16.25
N PRO A 35 0.82 8.06 17.54
CA PRO A 35 0.94 6.80 18.26
C PRO A 35 0.22 5.60 17.60
N ASN A 36 -0.93 5.85 16.97
CA ASN A 36 -1.77 4.79 16.40
C ASN A 36 -1.95 4.92 14.88
N TRP A 37 -1.45 5.98 14.26
CA TRP A 37 -1.63 6.23 12.83
C TRP A 37 -0.48 7.02 12.24
N GLU A 38 -0.24 6.82 10.96
CA GLU A 38 0.77 7.52 10.19
C GLU A 38 0.15 8.02 8.89
N ALA A 39 0.52 9.22 8.47
CA ALA A 39 0.13 9.77 7.19
C ALA A 39 1.38 10.19 6.42
N THR A 40 1.43 9.89 5.14
CA THR A 40 2.47 10.39 4.24
C THR A 40 1.84 11.11 3.06
N LEU A 41 2.55 12.12 2.57
CA LEU A 41 2.15 12.89 1.40
C LEU A 41 3.42 13.20 0.60
N ASN A 42 3.46 12.74 -0.64
CA ASN A 42 4.49 13.02 -1.61
C ASN A 42 3.87 13.81 -2.75
N VAL A 43 4.42 14.96 -3.09
CA VAL A 43 3.93 15.80 -4.19
C VAL A 43 5.13 16.23 -5.01
N GLY A 44 5.15 15.84 -6.27
CA GLY A 44 6.18 16.25 -7.22
C GLY A 44 5.60 16.61 -8.56
N TYR A 45 6.47 17.04 -9.47
CA TYR A 45 6.07 17.36 -10.86
C TYR A 45 5.40 16.17 -11.58
N GLY A 46 5.72 14.94 -11.18
CA GLY A 46 5.17 13.71 -11.77
C GLY A 46 3.83 13.24 -11.18
N GLY A 47 3.38 13.79 -10.04
CA GLY A 47 2.19 13.29 -9.36
C GLY A 47 2.14 13.63 -7.87
N ALA A 48 0.98 13.40 -7.28
CA ALA A 48 0.73 13.43 -5.86
C ALA A 48 0.39 12.02 -5.37
N HIS A 49 0.96 11.62 -4.25
CA HIS A 49 0.74 10.34 -3.61
C HIS A 49 0.53 10.58 -2.13
N ALA A 50 -0.59 10.15 -1.60
CA ALA A 50 -0.93 10.26 -0.19
C ALA A 50 -1.22 8.88 0.36
N SER A 51 -0.70 8.56 1.54
CA SER A 51 -1.04 7.33 2.24
C SER A 51 -1.40 7.60 3.69
N TYR A 52 -2.35 6.85 4.19
CA TYR A 52 -2.82 6.91 5.55
C TYR A 52 -2.88 5.50 6.12
N TYR A 53 -2.07 5.25 7.15
CA TYR A 53 -2.02 3.99 7.86
C TYR A 53 -2.59 4.19 9.25
N HIS A 54 -3.47 3.29 9.68
CA HIS A 54 -4.10 3.33 10.99
C HIS A 54 -4.11 1.95 11.62
N ARG A 55 -3.49 1.84 12.79
CA ARG A 55 -3.51 0.63 13.62
C ARG A 55 -4.60 0.76 14.66
N ALA A 56 -5.76 0.17 14.37
CA ALA A 56 -6.90 0.18 15.29
C ALA A 56 -6.62 -0.70 16.52
N ASN A 57 -6.06 -1.89 16.31
CA ASN A 57 -5.71 -2.84 17.37
C ASN A 57 -4.47 -3.65 16.95
N GLU A 58 -3.93 -4.50 17.84
CA GLU A 58 -2.84 -5.42 17.46
C GLU A 58 -3.25 -6.43 16.37
N GLN A 59 -4.54 -6.75 16.32
CA GLN A 59 -5.12 -7.66 15.34
C GLN A 59 -5.57 -6.96 14.06
N VAL A 60 -5.85 -5.65 14.09
CA VAL A 60 -6.50 -4.96 12.96
C VAL A 60 -5.70 -3.73 12.56
N GLN A 61 -5.26 -3.73 11.31
CA GLN A 61 -4.56 -2.62 10.67
C GLN A 61 -5.30 -2.23 9.41
N VAL A 62 -5.40 -0.94 9.15
CA VAL A 62 -6.07 -0.39 7.98
C VAL A 62 -5.11 0.56 7.29
N GLY A 63 -5.11 0.54 5.98
CA GLY A 63 -4.29 1.40 5.14
C GLY A 63 -5.15 1.98 4.02
N VAL A 64 -4.88 3.21 3.67
CA VAL A 64 -5.49 3.90 2.54
C VAL A 64 -4.39 4.56 1.75
N GLU A 65 -4.47 4.48 0.44
CA GLU A 65 -3.50 5.03 -0.48
C GLU A 65 -4.25 5.74 -1.60
N LEU A 66 -3.82 6.95 -1.92
CA LEU A 66 -4.38 7.78 -2.96
C LEU A 66 -3.22 8.23 -3.84
N GLU A 67 -3.28 7.87 -5.11
CA GLU A 67 -2.34 8.34 -6.11
C GLU A 67 -3.09 9.18 -7.13
N ALA A 68 -2.54 10.34 -7.45
CA ALA A 68 -3.11 11.29 -8.39
C ALA A 68 -2.01 11.75 -9.33
N ASN A 69 -2.13 11.41 -10.59
CA ASN A 69 -1.21 11.81 -11.63
C ASN A 69 -1.87 12.87 -12.53
N PRO A 70 -1.55 14.16 -12.37
CA PRO A 70 -2.15 15.22 -13.16
C PRO A 70 -1.70 15.20 -14.62
N ARG A 71 -0.55 14.59 -14.95
CA ARG A 71 -0.08 14.45 -16.34
C ARG A 71 -0.91 13.45 -17.13
N LEU A 72 -1.30 12.35 -16.48
CA LEU A 72 -2.15 11.32 -17.10
C LEU A 72 -3.64 11.57 -16.84
N GLN A 73 -3.99 12.55 -16.01
CA GLN A 73 -5.35 12.77 -15.49
C GLN A 73 -5.95 11.51 -14.85
N GLU A 74 -5.10 10.67 -14.28
CA GLU A 74 -5.51 9.45 -13.59
C GLU A 74 -5.44 9.68 -12.08
N SER A 75 -6.46 9.21 -11.38
CA SER A 75 -6.44 9.12 -9.93
C SER A 75 -6.88 7.72 -9.54
N SER A 76 -6.04 7.06 -8.75
CA SER A 76 -6.31 5.76 -8.17
C SER A 76 -6.40 5.90 -6.66
N PHE A 77 -7.34 5.17 -6.08
CA PHE A 77 -7.56 5.11 -4.65
C PHE A 77 -7.62 3.65 -4.23
N ALA A 78 -6.75 3.25 -3.32
CA ALA A 78 -6.70 1.91 -2.77
C ALA A 78 -6.96 1.94 -1.26
N PHE A 79 -7.82 1.03 -0.82
CA PHE A 79 -8.14 0.77 0.58
C PHE A 79 -7.72 -0.66 0.90
N GLY A 80 -6.87 -0.82 1.90
CA GLY A 80 -6.38 -2.11 2.37
C GLY A 80 -6.68 -2.31 3.85
N TYR A 81 -6.90 -3.55 4.25
CA TYR A 81 -6.96 -3.90 5.66
C TYR A 81 -6.27 -5.24 5.91
N GLN A 82 -5.67 -5.37 7.09
CA GLN A 82 -5.00 -6.58 7.54
C GLN A 82 -5.55 -6.99 8.90
N LEU A 83 -6.07 -8.21 8.95
CA LEU A 83 -6.57 -8.90 10.13
C LEU A 83 -5.59 -10.01 10.51
N ASN A 84 -4.87 -9.82 11.60
CA ASN A 84 -4.04 -10.84 12.20
C ASN A 84 -4.86 -11.58 13.27
N LEU A 85 -5.09 -12.87 13.06
CA LEU A 85 -5.81 -13.77 13.95
C LEU A 85 -4.81 -14.72 14.65
N PRO A 86 -4.16 -14.29 15.74
CA PRO A 86 -3.14 -15.09 16.42
C PRO A 86 -3.70 -16.40 16.96
N ARG A 87 -4.97 -16.41 17.42
CA ARG A 87 -5.62 -17.64 17.92
C ARG A 87 -5.80 -18.73 16.85
N ALA A 88 -5.90 -18.34 15.58
CA ALA A 88 -6.09 -19.25 14.45
C ALA A 88 -4.81 -19.42 13.61
N ASN A 89 -3.70 -18.81 14.04
CA ASN A 89 -2.44 -18.72 13.28
C ASN A 89 -2.65 -18.26 11.83
N ALA A 90 -3.58 -17.33 11.62
CA ALA A 90 -3.97 -16.87 10.30
C ALA A 90 -3.85 -15.35 10.17
N VAL A 91 -3.54 -14.89 8.96
CA VAL A 91 -3.49 -13.49 8.57
C VAL A 91 -4.36 -13.33 7.34
N PHE A 92 -5.35 -12.46 7.42
CA PHE A 92 -6.19 -12.09 6.30
C PHE A 92 -5.85 -10.67 5.85
N ARG A 93 -5.64 -10.45 4.57
CA ARG A 93 -5.41 -9.14 3.96
C ARG A 93 -6.47 -8.90 2.90
N GLY A 94 -7.22 -7.82 3.00
CA GLY A 94 -8.16 -7.37 1.99
C GLY A 94 -7.66 -6.10 1.31
N LEU A 95 -7.97 -5.97 0.02
CA LEU A 95 -7.67 -4.79 -0.80
C LEU A 95 -8.91 -4.44 -1.65
N LEU A 96 -9.21 -3.16 -1.76
CA LEU A 96 -10.22 -2.59 -2.62
C LEU A 96 -9.60 -1.39 -3.34
N ASP A 97 -9.70 -1.35 -4.66
CA ASP A 97 -9.21 -0.23 -5.45
C ASP A 97 -10.33 0.43 -6.27
N SER A 98 -10.15 1.71 -6.55
CA SER A 98 -10.94 2.61 -7.41
C SER A 98 -11.24 2.06 -8.81
N SER A 99 -10.44 1.10 -9.28
CA SER A 99 -10.69 0.37 -10.52
C SER A 99 -11.82 -0.68 -10.41
N TRP A 100 -12.54 -0.72 -9.29
CA TRP A 100 -13.51 -1.77 -8.92
C TRP A 100 -12.87 -3.16 -8.82
N SER A 101 -11.60 -3.17 -8.41
CA SER A 101 -10.87 -4.40 -8.11
C SER A 101 -10.96 -4.69 -6.62
N VAL A 102 -11.39 -5.90 -6.26
CA VAL A 102 -11.48 -6.39 -4.88
C VAL A 102 -10.59 -7.62 -4.74
N GLY A 103 -9.76 -7.66 -3.72
CA GLY A 103 -8.82 -8.74 -3.48
C GLY A 103 -8.77 -9.16 -2.03
N GLY A 104 -8.43 -10.42 -1.81
CA GLY A 104 -8.24 -10.99 -0.49
C GLY A 104 -7.14 -12.05 -0.51
N VAL A 105 -6.29 -12.04 0.51
CA VAL A 105 -5.26 -13.05 0.75
C VAL A 105 -5.40 -13.57 2.18
N LEU A 106 -5.60 -14.88 2.33
CA LEU A 106 -5.61 -15.59 3.60
C LEU A 106 -4.36 -16.44 3.71
N GLU A 107 -3.46 -16.06 4.60
CA GLU A 107 -2.32 -16.87 5.00
C GLU A 107 -2.67 -17.64 6.28
N LYS A 108 -2.48 -18.95 6.30
CA LYS A 108 -2.70 -19.81 7.46
C LYS A 108 -1.47 -20.65 7.74
N ARG A 109 -0.92 -20.50 8.95
CA ARG A 109 0.19 -21.34 9.44
C ARG A 109 -0.39 -22.57 10.13
N LEU A 110 0.20 -23.73 9.85
CA LEU A 110 -0.31 -25.04 10.30
C LEU A 110 0.69 -25.72 11.26
N PRO A 111 0.79 -25.29 12.53
CA PRO A 111 1.59 -26.01 13.52
C PRO A 111 1.03 -27.43 13.74
N PRO A 112 1.88 -28.46 13.94
CA PRO A 112 3.33 -28.42 14.22
C PRO A 112 4.24 -28.35 12.98
N LEU A 113 3.69 -28.38 11.76
CA LEU A 113 4.47 -28.34 10.54
C LEU A 113 4.87 -26.89 10.23
N PRO A 114 6.11 -26.61 9.76
CA PRO A 114 6.54 -25.27 9.39
C PRO A 114 5.97 -24.87 8.01
N VAL A 115 4.67 -25.12 7.80
CA VAL A 115 3.98 -24.89 6.54
C VAL A 115 3.02 -23.71 6.68
N THR A 116 3.11 -22.78 5.73
CA THR A 116 2.18 -21.66 5.58
C THR A 116 1.43 -21.82 4.27
N LEU A 117 0.11 -21.93 4.35
CA LEU A 117 -0.78 -21.99 3.21
C LEU A 117 -1.33 -20.59 2.94
N ALA A 118 -1.08 -20.05 1.76
CA ALA A 118 -1.61 -18.77 1.30
C ALA A 118 -2.69 -19.02 0.26
N LEU A 119 -3.88 -18.45 0.44
CA LEU A 119 -4.99 -18.48 -0.50
C LEU A 119 -5.29 -17.05 -0.91
N GLY A 120 -5.18 -16.74 -2.20
CA GLY A 120 -5.44 -15.42 -2.75
C GLY A 120 -6.55 -15.45 -3.79
N ALA A 121 -7.42 -14.44 -3.78
CA ALA A 121 -8.41 -14.23 -4.81
C ALA A 121 -8.53 -12.74 -5.11
N PHE A 122 -8.53 -12.38 -6.39
CA PHE A 122 -8.68 -11.02 -6.90
C PHE A 122 -9.76 -11.01 -7.98
N LEU A 123 -10.76 -10.17 -7.79
CA LEU A 123 -11.86 -9.97 -8.71
C LEU A 123 -11.83 -8.54 -9.20
N ASN A 124 -11.76 -8.34 -10.52
CA ASN A 124 -11.94 -7.05 -11.14
C ASN A 124 -13.34 -6.99 -11.76
N HIS A 125 -14.26 -6.25 -11.12
CA HIS A 125 -15.65 -6.13 -11.59
C HIS A 125 -15.76 -5.33 -12.89
N ARG A 126 -14.82 -4.44 -13.18
CA ARG A 126 -14.86 -3.62 -14.40
C ARG A 126 -14.44 -4.38 -15.65
N ARG A 127 -13.57 -5.38 -15.49
CA ARG A 127 -13.02 -6.20 -16.57
C ARG A 127 -13.55 -7.64 -16.55
N ASP A 128 -14.46 -7.96 -15.64
CA ASP A 128 -15.01 -9.31 -15.40
C ASP A 128 -13.93 -10.40 -15.33
N ARG A 129 -12.81 -10.10 -14.67
CA ARG A 129 -11.71 -11.05 -14.50
C ARG A 129 -11.55 -11.46 -13.05
N PHE A 130 -11.57 -12.76 -12.83
CA PHE A 130 -11.29 -13.38 -11.55
C PHE A 130 -9.96 -14.14 -11.64
N HIS A 131 -9.06 -13.86 -10.70
CA HIS A 131 -7.81 -14.57 -10.54
C HIS A 131 -7.78 -15.14 -9.13
N CYS A 132 -7.65 -16.45 -9.01
CA CYS A 132 -7.38 -17.10 -7.74
C CYS A 132 -6.06 -17.86 -7.81
N GLY A 133 -5.42 -17.98 -6.66
CA GLY A 133 -4.17 -18.71 -6.51
C GLY A 133 -4.06 -19.24 -5.10
N PHE A 134 -3.33 -20.34 -4.97
CA PHE A 134 -2.90 -20.83 -3.68
C PHE A 134 -1.40 -21.07 -3.72
N GLY A 135 -0.73 -20.81 -2.61
CA GLY A 135 0.68 -21.03 -2.42
C GLY A 135 0.89 -21.81 -1.13
N VAL A 136 1.89 -22.68 -1.13
CA VAL A 136 2.33 -23.36 0.08
C VAL A 136 3.80 -23.06 0.24
N THR A 137 4.13 -22.41 1.35
CA THR A 137 5.51 -22.10 1.71
C THR A 137 5.91 -23.01 2.86
N VAL A 138 6.98 -23.76 2.67
CA VAL A 138 7.61 -24.57 3.71
C VAL A 138 8.81 -23.78 4.22
N ALA A 139 8.84 -23.50 5.53
CA ALA A 139 9.95 -22.85 6.22
C ALA A 139 10.89 -23.88 6.86
#